data_AF-A0AB34D1Y0-F1
#
_entry.id   AF-A0AB34D1Y0-F1
#
_cell.length_a   1.000
_cell.length_b   1.000
_cell.length_c   1.000
_cell.angle_alpha   90.00
_cell.angle_beta   90.00
_cell.angle_gamma   90.00
#
_symmetry.space_group_name_H-M   'P 1'
#
loop_
_entity.id
_entity.type
_entity.pdbx_description
1 polymer ?
#
loop_
_entity_poly.entity_id
_entity_poly.type
_entity_poly.pdbx_seq_one_letter_code
_entity_poly.pdbx_strand_id
1 'polypeptide(L)' 'MNLKEYVVYKGESLLCIGTIQECADYMGVLPATVRFYTRPAYQRRVANRKNARNYITVTELEED' A
#
# COMPACT_ATOMS: atom_id res chain seq x y z
N MET A 1 19.35 -0.42 -9.57
CA MET A 1 17.91 -0.70 -9.34
C MET A 1 17.44 0.35 -8.37
N ASN A 2 16.61 1.30 -8.78
CA ASN A 2 16.04 2.26 -7.84
C ASN A 2 15.11 1.47 -6.91
N LEU A 3 15.44 1.41 -5.62
CA LEU A 3 14.55 0.86 -4.62
C LEU A 3 13.39 1.85 -4.49
N LYS A 4 12.22 1.44 -4.97
CA LYS A 4 11.00 2.21 -4.79
C LYS A 4 10.52 2.03 -3.35
N GLU A 5 10.30 3.14 -2.67
CA GLU A 5 9.68 3.15 -1.36
C GLU A 5 8.16 3.29 -1.49
N TYR A 6 7.47 2.66 -0.55
CA TYR A 6 6.03 2.59 -0.50
C TYR A 6 5.56 2.93 0.90
N VAL A 7 4.46 3.65 0.97
CA VAL A 7 3.72 3.88 2.21
C VAL A 7 2.42 3.10 2.18
N VAL A 8 2.17 2.34 3.23
CA VAL A 8 0.92 1.62 3.44
C VAL A 8 0.09 2.29 4.52
N TYR A 9 -1.17 2.55 4.21
CA TYR A 9 -2.17 3.08 5.12
C TYR A 9 -3.28 2.06 5.33
N LYS A 10 -3.87 2.04 6.53
CA LYS A 10 -5.16 1.42 6.83
C LYS A 10 -6.13 2.49 7.29
N GLY A 11 -7.01 2.91 6.39
CA GLY A 11 -7.80 4.12 6.58
C GLY A 11 -6.90 5.34 6.79
N GLU A 12 -6.95 5.93 7.98
CA GLU A 12 -6.16 7.11 8.36
C GLU A 12 -4.86 6.73 9.10
N SER A 13 -4.67 5.46 9.45
CA SER A 13 -3.49 5.00 10.19
C SER A 13 -2.36 4.60 9.24
N LEU A 14 -1.16 5.14 9.48
CA LEU A 14 0.08 4.68 8.86
C LEU A 14 0.45 3.29 9.39
N LEU A 15 0.67 2.33 8.51
CA LEU A 15 1.09 0.96 8.86
C LEU A 15 2.60 0.76 8.70
N CYS A 16 3.13 1.02 7.50
CA CYS A 16 4.55 0.85 7.20
C CYS A 16 4.99 1.85 6.12
N ILE A 17 6.28 2.16 6.16
CA ILE A 17 7.01 2.87 5.12
C ILE A 17 8.25 2.02 4.81
N GLY A 18 8.55 1.84 3.53
CA GLY A 18 9.73 1.12 3.08
C GLY A 18 9.48 0.39 1.78
N THR A 19 10.28 -0.62 1.49
CA THR A 19 10.14 -1.42 0.28
C THR A 19 8.89 -2.31 0.32
N ILE A 20 8.49 -2.85 -0.84
CA ILE A 20 7.42 -3.85 -0.93
C ILE A 20 7.68 -5.05 -0.02
N GLN A 21 8.94 -5.45 0.13
CA GLN A 21 9.30 -6.61 0.95
C GLN A 21 9.09 -6.31 2.44
N GLU A 22 9.62 -5.19 2.94
CA GLU A 22 9.48 -4.79 4.34
C GLU A 22 8.01 -4.59 4.72
N CYS A 23 7.23 -3.97 3.84
CA CYS A 23 5.80 -3.80 4.06
C CYS A 23 5.02 -5.11 4.00
N ALA A 24 5.43 -6.07 3.15
CA ALA A 24 4.82 -7.39 3.10
C ALA A 24 5.10 -8.18 4.40
N ASP A 25 6.34 -8.14 4.88
CA ASP A 25 6.77 -8.81 6.10
C ASP A 25 6.07 -8.21 7.34
N TYR A 26 5.98 -6.89 7.43
CA TYR A 26 5.24 -6.20 8.50
C TYR A 26 3.76 -6.57 8.53
N MET A 27 3.13 -6.68 7.36
CA MET A 27 1.72 -7.04 7.24
C MET A 27 1.44 -8.54 7.33
N GLY A 28 2.48 -9.39 7.30
CA GLY A 28 2.33 -10.84 7.22
C GLY A 28 1.66 -11.32 5.93
N VAL A 29 1.87 -10.61 4.81
CA VAL A 29 1.29 -10.95 3.50
C VAL A 29 2.38 -11.22 2.47
N LEU A 30 2.01 -11.73 1.30
CA LEU A 30 2.94 -11.90 0.19
C LEU A 30 3.31 -10.53 -0.44
N PRO A 31 4.55 -10.33 -0.92
CA PRO A 31 4.94 -9.16 -1.70
C PRO A 31 4.07 -8.91 -2.93
N ALA A 32 3.52 -9.98 -3.53
CA ALA A 32 2.56 -9.90 -4.62
C ALA A 32 1.24 -9.21 -4.22
N THR A 33 0.83 -9.35 -2.96
CA THR A 33 -0.37 -8.70 -2.41
C THR A 33 -0.16 -7.21 -2.26
N VAL A 34 1.00 -6.79 -1.75
CA VAL A 34 1.37 -5.36 -1.67
C VAL A 34 1.43 -4.75 -3.08
N ARG A 35 2.05 -5.44 -4.04
CA ARG A 35 2.01 -5.06 -5.47
C ARG A 35 0.60 -5.02 -6.07
N PHE A 36 -0.33 -5.82 -5.57
CA PHE A 36 -1.70 -5.79 -6.04
C PHE A 36 -2.42 -4.52 -5.56
N TYR A 37 -2.09 -4.02 -4.36
CA TYR A 37 -2.68 -2.79 -3.83
C TYR A 37 -2.26 -1.52 -4.58
N THR A 38 -1.09 -1.53 -5.21
CA THR A 38 -0.65 -0.40 -6.06
C THR A 38 -1.37 -0.37 -7.42
N ARG A 39 -2.10 -1.42 -7.80
CA ARG A 39 -2.76 -1.47 -9.11
C ARG A 39 -3.93 -0.48 -9.20
N PRO A 40 -4.12 0.20 -10.34
CA PRO A 40 -5.23 1.15 -10.53
C PRO A 40 -6.61 0.54 -10.30
N ALA A 41 -6.80 -0.73 -10.69
CA ALA A 41 -8.06 -1.44 -10.47
C ALA A 41 -8.41 -1.57 -8.97
N TYR A 42 -7.40 -1.85 -8.14
CA TYR A 42 -7.59 -1.93 -6.69
C TYR A 42 -7.83 -0.55 -6.08
N GLN A 43 -7.02 0.45 -6.47
CA GLN A 43 -7.17 1.82 -5.99
C GLN A 43 -8.56 2.40 -6.31
N ARG A 44 -9.08 2.20 -7.53
CA ARG A 44 -10.47 2.58 -7.88
C ARG A 44 -11.51 1.86 -7.04
N ARG A 45 -11.31 0.56 -6.76
CA ARG A 45 -12.20 -0.22 -5.91
C ARG A 45 -12.25 0.33 -4.48
N VAL A 46 -11.12 0.81 -3.96
CA VAL A 46 -11.02 1.42 -2.64
C VAL A 46 -11.63 2.82 -2.63
N ALA A 47 -11.34 3.65 -3.63
CA ALA A 47 -11.85 5.02 -3.74
C ALA A 47 -13.38 5.11 -3.79
N ASN A 48 -14.06 4.11 -4.38
CA ASN A 48 -15.51 4.05 -4.43
C ASN A 48 -16.17 3.57 -3.11
N ARG A 49 -15.40 3.24 -2.07
CA ARG A 49 -15.95 2.79 -0.78
C ARG A 49 -16.26 3.98 0.12
N LYS A 50 -17.44 3.96 0.73
CA LYS A 50 -17.90 5.02 1.66
C LYS A 50 -17.27 4.97 3.05
N ASN A 51 -16.64 3.84 3.44
CA ASN A 51 -16.10 3.63 4.79
C ASN A 51 -14.58 3.47 4.76
N ALA A 52 -13.87 4.51 5.22
CA ALA A 52 -12.41 4.59 5.15
C ALA A 52 -11.66 3.66 6.10
N ARG A 53 -12.26 3.31 7.23
CA ARG A 53 -11.54 2.71 8.38
C ARG A 53 -10.91 1.32 8.14
N ASN A 54 -11.34 0.57 7.13
CA ASN A 54 -10.96 -0.84 6.97
C ASN A 54 -10.25 -1.19 5.64
N TYR A 55 -9.97 -0.23 4.76
CA TYR A 55 -9.24 -0.53 3.54
C TYR A 55 -7.75 -0.25 3.69
N ILE A 56 -6.95 -0.99 2.92
CA ILE A 56 -5.52 -0.78 2.78
C ILE A 56 -5.28 0.05 1.52
N THR A 57 -4.51 1.12 1.63
CA THR A 57 -4.06 1.95 0.51
C THR A 57 -2.54 1.93 0.49
N VAL A 58 -1.95 1.83 -0.71
CA VAL A 58 -0.50 1.85 -0.90
C VAL A 58 -0.16 2.94 -1.90
N THR A 59 0.76 3.81 -1.51
CA THR A 59 1.25 4.92 -2.32
C THR A 59 2.74 4.76 -2.52
N GLU A 60 3.21 4.91 -3.76
CA GLU A 60 4.65 4.97 -4.07
C GLU A 60 5.17 6.35 -3.69
N LEU A 61 6.30 6.40 -2.98
CA LEU A 61 7.01 7.64 -2.74
C LEU A 61 7.93 7.89 -3.94
N GLU A 62 7.72 9.01 -4.62
CA GLU A 62 8.69 9.52 -5.58
C GLU A 62 9.70 10.36 -4.78
N GLU A 63 10.97 9.96 -4.80
CA GLU A 63 12.07 10.84 -4.35
C GLU A 63 12.21 11.96 -5.40
N ASP A 64 11.90 13.20 -5.01
CA ASP A 64 12.14 14.43 -5.79
C ASP A 64 13.64 14.69 -6.04
#